data_AF-A0A2M8CR80-F1
#
_entry.id   AF-A0A2M8CR80-F1
#
_cell.length_a   1.000
_cell.length_b   1.000
_cell.length_c   1.000
_cell.angle_alpha   90.00
_cell.angle_beta   90.00
_cell.angle_gamma   90.00
#
_symmetry.space_group_name_H-M   'P 1'
#
loop_
_entity.id
_entity.type
_entity.pdbx_description
1 polymer ?
#
loop_
_entity_poly.entity_id
_entity_poly.type
_entity_poly.pdbx_seq_one_letter_code
_entity_poly.pdbx_strand_id
1 'polypeptide(L)' 'MVDGTLLGEWQPANAIRDDTLEVQKHVRGLLSKKYGLAFHLFALMGKMQKAKHTVLRVTLSR' A
#
# COMPACT_ATOMS: atom_id res chain seq x y z
N MET A 1 -5.21 -24.58 0.53
CA MET A 1 -5.39 -24.06 1.91
C MET A 1 -4.07 -23.43 2.30
N VAL A 2 -4.07 -22.23 2.87
CA VAL A 2 -2.86 -21.63 3.44
C VAL A 2 -2.84 -22.08 4.90
N ASP A 3 -1.84 -22.86 5.29
CA ASP A 3 -1.74 -23.56 6.58
C ASP A 3 -1.12 -22.69 7.70
N GLY A 4 -0.69 -21.47 7.37
CA GLY A 4 -0.07 -20.54 8.31
C GLY A 4 1.38 -20.90 8.66
N THR A 5 1.97 -21.87 7.97
CA THR A 5 3.36 -22.24 8.17
C THR A 5 4.27 -21.07 7.77
N LEU A 6 5.22 -20.73 8.66
CA LEU A 6 6.17 -19.66 8.44
C LEU A 6 7.03 -19.99 7.20
N LEU A 7 7.09 -19.08 6.23
CA LEU A 7 7.84 -19.28 4.97
C LEU A 7 9.34 -18.95 5.09
N GLY A 8 9.81 -18.55 6.28
CA GLY A 8 11.19 -18.15 6.56
C GLY A 8 11.28 -17.32 7.85
N GLU A 9 12.49 -16.86 8.20
CA GLU A 9 12.70 -16.12 9.46
C GLU A 9 12.05 -14.74 9.49
N TRP A 10 11.59 -14.34 10.68
CA TRP A 10 11.12 -12.97 10.92
C TRP A 10 12.28 -11.99 10.84
N GLN A 11 12.11 -10.93 10.06
CA GLN A 11 13.10 -9.87 9.93
C GLN A 11 12.62 -8.57 10.58
N PRO A 12 13.48 -7.87 11.34
CA PRO A 12 13.14 -6.56 11.86
C PRO A 12 12.97 -5.57 10.69
N ALA A 13 11.95 -4.73 10.76
CA ALA A 13 11.66 -3.73 9.75
C ALA A 13 11.24 -2.41 10.40
N ASN A 14 11.57 -1.31 9.74
CA ASN A 14 11.12 0.03 10.08
C ASN A 14 10.07 0.49 9.07
N ALA A 15 9.03 1.16 9.55
CA ALA A 15 8.01 1.78 8.72
C ALA A 15 7.99 3.29 8.97
N ILE A 16 8.05 4.08 7.90
CA ILE A 16 7.87 5.52 7.96
C ILE A 16 6.68 5.94 7.11
N ARG A 17 5.95 6.95 7.58
CA ARG A 17 4.92 7.61 6.80
C ARG A 17 5.57 8.50 5.75
N ASP A 18 5.16 8.35 4.50
CA ASP A 18 5.67 9.14 3.37
C ASP A 18 4.50 9.81 2.64
N ASP A 19 4.27 11.08 2.99
CA ASP A 19 3.18 11.87 2.40
C ASP A 19 3.63 12.64 1.14
N THR A 20 4.85 12.41 0.62
CA THR A 20 5.34 13.15 -0.55
C THR A 20 4.48 12.89 -1.79
N LEU A 21 4.24 13.93 -2.59
CA LEU A 21 3.39 13.83 -3.78
C LEU A 21 3.94 12.84 -4.81
N GLU A 22 5.26 12.72 -4.91
CA GLU A 22 5.94 11.78 -5.81
C GLU A 22 5.60 10.33 -5.45
N VAL A 23 5.77 9.96 -4.19
CA VAL A 23 5.51 8.60 -3.70
C VAL A 23 4.02 8.26 -3.81
N GLN A 24 3.14 9.21 -3.49
CA GLN A 24 1.70 9.00 -3.67
C GLN A 24 1.32 8.73 -5.12
N LYS A 25 1.90 9.47 -6.08
CA LYS A 25 1.69 9.23 -7.53
C LYS A 25 2.22 7.87 -7.95
N HIS A 26 3.42 7.51 -7.49
CA HIS A 26 4.04 6.23 -7.80
C HIS A 26 3.18 5.05 -7.31
N VAL A 27 2.79 5.05 -6.04
CA VAL A 27 1.95 4.01 -5.44
C VAL A 27 0.58 3.94 -6.11
N ARG A 28 -0.05 5.09 -6.41
CA ARG A 28 -1.30 5.13 -7.18
C ARG A 28 -1.13 4.47 -8.55
N GLY A 29 -0.01 4.69 -9.24
CA GLY A 29 0.31 4.04 -10.50
C GLY A 29 0.42 2.52 -10.36
N LEU A 30 1.09 2.03 -9.32
CA LEU A 30 1.20 0.59 -9.04
C LEU A 30 -0.17 -0.05 -8.77
N LEU A 31 -1.00 0.58 -7.95
CA LEU A 31 -2.34 0.09 -7.62
C LEU A 31 -3.25 0.08 -8.86
N SER A 32 -3.19 1.13 -9.67
CA SER A 32 -3.93 1.19 -10.94
C SER A 32 -3.51 0.05 -11.87
N LYS A 33 -2.21 -0.24 -12.00
CA LYS A 33 -1.73 -1.37 -12.81
C LYS A 33 -2.16 -2.74 -12.27
N LYS A 34 -2.15 -2.92 -10.94
CA LYS A 34 -2.48 -4.21 -10.30
C LYS A 34 -3.98 -4.50 -10.27
N TYR A 35 -4.80 -3.48 -10.01
CA TYR A 35 -6.25 -3.64 -9.74
C TYR A 35 -7.14 -3.03 -10.83
N GLY A 36 -6.60 -2.25 -11.77
CA GLY A 36 -7.31 -1.73 -12.93
C GLY A 36 -8.57 -0.94 -12.59
N LEU A 37 -9.71 -1.34 -13.15
CA LEU A 37 -11.00 -0.67 -12.97
C LEU A 37 -11.47 -0.70 -11.50
N ALA A 38 -11.18 -1.77 -10.76
CA ALA A 38 -11.56 -1.87 -9.35
C ALA A 38 -10.92 -0.75 -8.51
N PHE A 39 -9.66 -0.42 -8.79
CA PHE A 39 -8.98 0.69 -8.12
C PHE A 39 -9.71 2.03 -8.29
N HIS A 40 -10.20 2.29 -9.51
CA HIS A 40 -10.90 3.53 -9.81
C HIS A 40 -12.27 3.59 -9.12
N LEU A 41 -12.99 2.47 -9.05
CA LEU A 41 -14.26 2.37 -8.34
C LEU A 41 -14.08 2.65 -6.84
N PHE A 42 -13.09 2.01 -6.21
CA PHE A 42 -12.79 2.27 -4.79
C PHE A 42 -12.31 3.69 -4.54
N ALA A 43 -11.50 4.26 -5.44
CA ALA A 43 -11.07 5.64 -5.33
C ALA A 43 -12.24 6.64 -5.43
N LEU A 44 -13.24 6.35 -6.28
CA LEU A 44 -14.47 7.13 -6.39
C LEU A 44 -15.30 7.05 -5.11
N MET A 45 -15.56 5.84 -4.60
CA MET A 45 -16.30 5.65 -3.34
C MET A 45 -15.59 6.29 -2.15
N GLY A 46 -14.26 6.15 -2.05
CA GLY A 46 -13.47 6.75 -0.99
C GLY A 46 -13.52 8.27 -0.99
N LYS A 47 -13.58 8.92 -2.17
CA LYS A 47 -13.78 10.38 -2.26
C LYS A 47 -15.14 10.82 -1.72
N MET A 48 -16.20 10.07 -2.02
CA MET A 48 -17.53 10.35 -1.47
C MET A 48 -17.56 10.25 0.05
N GLN A 49 -16.77 9.33 0.63
CA GLN A 49 -16.67 9.12 2.08
C GLN A 49 -15.59 9.99 2.77
N LYS A 50 -14.90 10.88 2.04
CA LYS A 50 -13.77 11.69 2.55
C LYS A 50 -12.63 10.85 3.17
N ALA A 51 -12.38 9.66 2.63
CA ALA A 51 -11.34 8.77 3.11
C ALA A 51 -9.94 9.38 2.93
N LYS A 52 -9.14 9.39 4.02
CA LYS A 52 -7.74 9.80 4.01
C LYS A 52 -6.86 8.58 3.79
N HIS A 53 -5.98 8.66 2.80
CA HIS A 53 -5.02 7.62 2.49
C HIS A 53 -3.63 8.08 2.90
N THR A 54 -2.79 7.15 3.34
CA THR A 54 -1.39 7.39 3.64
C THR A 54 -0.54 6.29 3.02
N VAL A 55 0.71 6.61 2.68
CA VAL A 55 1.67 5.62 2.21
C VAL A 55 2.67 5.35 3.32
N LEU A 56 2.90 4.07 3.58
CA LEU A 56 3.96 3.61 4.47
C LEU A 56 5.12 3.07 3.63
N ARG A 57 6.30 3.63 3.82
CA ARG A 57 7.55 3.09 3.28
C ARG A 57 8.12 2.15 4.32
N VAL A 58 8.26 0.87 3.97
CA VAL A 58 8.83 -0.17 4.83
C VAL A 58 10.23 -0.49 4.35
N THR A 59 11.20 -0.51 5.28
CA THR A 59 12.60 -0.86 5.02
C THR A 59 13.04 -1.89 6.05
N LEU A 60 13.73 -2.93 5.61
CA LEU A 60 14.30 -3.92 6.53
C LEU A 60 15.41 -3.27 7.36
N SER A 61 15.37 -3.47 8.67
CA SER A 61 16.42 -3.06 9.59
C SER A 61 17.57 -4.06 9.42
N ARG A 62 18.76 -3.57 9.05
CA ARG A 62 19.97 -4.41 9.07
C ARG A 62 20.45 -4.64 10.49
#